data_AF-A0A9D6DL57-F1
#
_entry.id   AF-A0A9D6DL57-F1
#
_cell.length_a   1.000
_cell.length_b   1.000
_cell.length_c   1.000
_cell.angle_alpha   90.00
_cell.angle_beta   90.00
_cell.angle_gamma   90.00
#
_symmetry.space_group_name_H-M   'P 1'
#
loop_
_entity.id
_entity.type
_entity.pdbx_description
1 polymer ?
#
loop_
_entity_poly.entity_id
_entity_poly.type
_entity_poly.pdbx_seq_one_letter_code
_entity_poly.pdbx_strand_id
1 'polypeptide(L)' 'MSTTTDRIRRPVRGLVALLALAGLAAAAGVQAQGEPIKIGFLIPLTGPLATPGRDMADGFNLFWEQAGHQAGGRKVQ' A
#
# COMPACT_ATOMS: atom_id res chain seq x y z
N MET A 1 15.88 22.82 48.99
CA MET A 1 15.51 21.39 49.07
C MET A 1 14.43 21.07 48.02
N SER A 2 14.77 20.91 46.73
CA SER A 2 13.79 20.52 45.68
C SER A 2 14.36 20.08 44.31
N THR A 3 15.62 19.64 44.20
CA THR A 3 16.23 19.35 42.88
C THR A 3 16.43 17.87 42.54
N THR A 4 16.07 16.94 43.43
CA THR A 4 16.27 15.49 43.19
C THR A 4 15.22 14.88 42.25
N THR A 5 13.99 15.38 42.30
CA THR A 5 12.85 14.81 41.55
C THR A 5 12.97 14.99 40.04
N ASP A 6 13.66 16.04 39.58
CA ASP A 6 13.73 16.39 38.16
C ASP A 6 14.75 15.54 37.36
N ARG A 7 15.77 15.00 38.04
CA ARG A 7 16.79 14.13 37.42
C ARG A 7 16.24 12.79 36.95
N ILE A 8 15.27 12.23 37.69
CA ILE A 8 14.66 10.92 37.41
C ILE A 8 13.52 11.04 36.38
N ARG A 9 12.87 12.19 36.31
CA ARG A 9 11.75 12.44 35.37
C ARG A 9 12.19 12.62 33.92
N ARG A 10 13.42 13.10 33.69
CA ARG A 10 14.00 13.30 32.34
C ARG A 10 14.18 12.01 31.53
N PRO A 11 14.81 10.93 32.05
CA PRO A 11 14.94 9.68 31.31
C PRO A 11 13.58 8.97 31.12
N VAL A 12 12.68 9.07 32.11
CA VAL A 12 11.33 8.49 32.01
C VAL A 12 10.51 9.17 30.93
N ARG A 13 10.57 10.50 30.80
CA ARG A 13 9.95 11.25 29.70
C ARG A 13 10.52 10.88 28.34
N GLY A 14 11.84 10.69 28.24
CA GLY A 14 12.48 10.23 27.01
C GLY A 14 12.04 8.82 26.61
N LEU A 15 11.93 7.91 27.57
CA LEU A 15 11.47 6.54 27.34
C LEU A 15 10.00 6.49 26.88
N VAL A 16 9.13 7.29 27.51
CA VAL A 16 7.71 7.40 27.12
C VAL A 16 7.57 7.98 25.71
N ALA A 17 8.38 9.00 25.35
CA ALA A 17 8.37 9.56 24.00
C ALA A 17 8.86 8.55 22.94
N LEU A 18 9.88 7.75 23.26
CA LEU A 18 10.37 6.67 22.39
C LEU A 18 9.33 5.57 22.19
N LEU A 19 8.65 5.15 23.26
CA LEU A 19 7.56 4.17 23.18
C LEU A 19 6.37 4.68 22.36
N ALA A 20 6.02 5.96 22.49
CA ALA A 20 4.96 6.58 21.68
C ALA A 20 5.32 6.61 20.19
N LEU A 21 6.57 6.97 19.85
CA LEU A 21 7.07 6.95 18.47
C LEU A 21 7.10 5.53 17.89
N ALA A 22 7.51 4.54 18.68
CA ALA A 22 7.49 3.14 18.27
C ALA A 22 6.06 2.62 18.02
N GLY A 23 5.09 3.03 18.86
CA GLY A 23 3.67 2.71 18.68
C GLY A 23 3.07 3.30 17.40
N LEU A 24 3.40 4.56 17.07
CA LEU A 24 2.97 5.18 15.81
C LEU A 24 3.58 4.51 14.58
N ALA A 25 4.86 4.11 14.66
CA ALA A 25 5.52 3.39 13.56
C ALA A 25 4.92 2.00 13.34
N ALA A 26 4.51 1.30 14.41
CA ALA A 26 3.84 0.01 14.31
C ALA A 26 2.43 0.11 13.67
N ALA A 27 1.72 1.21 13.91
CA ALA A 27 0.41 1.47 13.29
C ALA A 27 0.49 1.83 11.80
N ALA A 28 1.60 2.42 11.36
CA ALA A 28 1.81 2.80 9.95
C ALA A 28 2.05 1.60 9.01
N GLY A 29 2.38 0.42 9.55
CA GLY A 29 2.80 -0.76 8.76
C GLY A 29 1.69 -1.78 8.46
N VAL A 30 0.48 -1.63 9.00
CA VAL A 30 -0.57 -2.66 8.85
C VAL A 30 -1.58 -2.28 7.76
N GLN A 31 -1.09 -1.94 6.57
CA GLN A 31 -1.91 -2.18 5.38
C GLN A 31 -1.91 -3.68 5.19
N ALA A 32 -2.99 -4.36 5.60
CA ALA A 32 -3.19 -5.76 5.26
C ALA A 32 -2.98 -5.90 3.75
N GLN A 33 -1.87 -6.50 3.35
CA GLN A 33 -1.52 -6.80 1.96
C GLN A 33 -2.51 -7.89 1.52
N GLY A 34 -3.77 -7.50 1.29
CA GLY A 34 -4.77 -8.40 0.76
C GLY A 34 -4.26 -8.97 -0.56
N GLU A 35 -4.73 -10.17 -0.93
CA GLU A 35 -4.34 -10.83 -2.18
C GLU A 35 -4.35 -9.85 -3.37
N PRO A 36 -3.60 -10.11 -4.45
CA PRO A 36 -3.71 -9.30 -5.66
C PRO A 36 -5.17 -9.11 -6.10
N ILE A 37 -5.50 -7.91 -6.58
CA ILE A 37 -6.80 -7.61 -7.17
C ILE A 37 -6.86 -8.37 -8.51
N LYS A 38 -7.81 -9.30 -8.62
CA LYS A 38 -8.05 -10.06 -9.85
C LYS A 38 -9.09 -9.34 -10.70
N ILE A 39 -8.75 -8.98 -11.93
CA ILE A 39 -9.67 -8.29 -12.84
C ILE A 39 -10.04 -9.23 -13.99
N GLY A 40 -11.31 -9.62 -14.05
CA GLY A 40 -11.85 -10.34 -15.20
C GLY A 40 -12.06 -9.39 -16.38
N PHE A 41 -11.32 -9.59 -17.47
CA PHE A 41 -11.45 -8.79 -18.68
C PHE A 41 -12.11 -9.58 -19.81
N LEU A 42 -13.40 -9.29 -20.05
CA LEU A 42 -14.23 -10.03 -21.00
C LEU A 42 -14.30 -9.29 -22.34
N ILE A 43 -13.54 -9.77 -23.32
CA ILE A 43 -13.45 -9.18 -24.65
C ILE A 43 -13.48 -10.24 -25.76
N PRO A 44 -14.03 -9.93 -26.95
CA PRO A 44 -14.04 -10.84 -28.08
C PRO A 44 -12.65 -10.91 -28.72
N LEU A 45 -11.94 -12.01 -28.50
CA LEU A 45 -10.64 -12.25 -29.13
C LEU A 45 -10.74 -13.06 -30.45
N THR A 46 -11.96 -13.39 -30.86
CA THR A 46 -12.26 -14.19 -32.05
C THR A 46 -13.44 -13.61 -32.84
N GLY A 47 -13.59 -14.06 -34.09
CA GLY A 47 -14.66 -13.61 -34.97
C GLY A 47 -14.46 -12.19 -35.53
N PRO A 48 -15.52 -11.54 -36.04
CA PRO A 48 -15.41 -10.24 -36.72
C PRO A 48 -14.89 -9.09 -35.85
N LEU A 49 -14.98 -9.21 -34.52
CA LEU A 49 -14.55 -8.19 -33.56
C LEU A 49 -13.19 -8.50 -32.91
N ALA A 50 -12.47 -9.50 -33.41
CA ALA A 50 -11.20 -9.96 -32.86
C ALA A 50 -10.07 -8.93 -32.90
N THR A 51 -10.08 -8.03 -33.91
CA THR A 51 -9.08 -6.97 -34.05
C THR A 51 -9.32 -5.86 -33.03
N PRO A 52 -10.51 -5.21 -32.95
CA PRO A 52 -10.80 -4.27 -31.87
C PRO A 52 -10.62 -4.86 -30.47
N GLY A 53 -10.96 -6.15 -30.28
CA GLY A 53 -10.73 -6.83 -29.01
C GLY A 53 -9.25 -6.94 -28.64
N ARG A 54 -8.35 -7.17 -29.60
CA ARG A 54 -6.89 -7.15 -29.35
C ARG A 54 -6.42 -5.74 -29.01
N ASP A 55 -6.86 -4.72 -29.73
CA ASP A 55 -6.51 -3.32 -29.42
C ASP A 55 -6.95 -2.94 -27.99
N MET A 56 -8.11 -3.43 -27.55
CA MET A 56 -8.58 -3.26 -26.17
C MET A 56 -7.69 -3.97 -25.14
N ALA A 57 -7.23 -5.19 -25.43
CA ALA A 57 -6.31 -5.94 -24.56
C ALA A 57 -4.96 -5.22 -24.42
N ASP A 58 -4.41 -4.75 -25.54
CA ASP A 58 -3.14 -4.05 -25.56
C ASP A 58 -3.24 -2.72 -24.79
N GLY A 59 -4.33 -1.97 -24.97
CA GLY A 59 -4.59 -0.76 -24.19
C GLY A 59 -4.77 -1.01 -22.69
N PHE A 60 -5.46 -2.10 -22.31
CA PHE A 60 -5.61 -2.50 -20.92
C PHE A 60 -4.26 -2.85 -20.28
N ASN A 61 -3.40 -3.59 -20.99
CA ASN A 61 -2.07 -3.95 -20.52
C ASN A 61 -1.17 -2.71 -20.39
N LEU A 62 -1.16 -1.84 -21.41
CA LEU A 62 -0.39 -0.60 -21.41
C LEU A 62 -0.73 0.29 -20.20
N PHE A 63 -2.01 0.41 -19.86
CA PHE A 63 -2.43 1.15 -18.68
C PHE A 63 -1.80 0.58 -17.40
N TRP A 64 -1.82 -0.75 -17.22
CA TRP A 64 -1.26 -1.36 -16.02
C TRP A 64 0.26 -1.30 -15.96
N GLU A 65 0.94 -1.37 -17.11
CA GLU A 65 2.38 -1.12 -17.18
C GLU A 65 2.71 0.31 -16.70
N GLN A 66 1.95 1.31 -17.15
CA GLN A 66 2.12 2.70 -16.72
C GLN A 66 1.75 2.92 -15.25
N ALA A 67 0.73 2.23 -14.76
CA ALA A 67 0.29 2.28 -13.36
C ALA A 67 1.13 1.41 -12.41
N GLY A 68 2.17 0.71 -12.91
CA GLY A 68 3.03 -0.15 -12.10
C GLY A 68 2.31 -1.37 -11.51
N HIS A 69 1.26 -1.84 -12.18
CA HIS A 69 0.40 -2.97 -11.78
C HIS A 69 -0.12 -2.84 -10.34
N GLN A 70 -0.47 -1.62 -9.90
CA GLN A 70 -0.94 -1.38 -8.53
C GLN A 70 -2.19 -0.50 -8.48
N ALA A 71 -3.10 -0.83 -7.57
CA ALA A 71 -4.25 -0.02 -7.24
C ALA A 71 -4.55 -0.15 -5.74
N GLY A 72 -4.74 0.99 -5.06
CA GLY A 72 -5.04 1.00 -3.62
C GLY A 72 -3.96 0.32 -2.76
N GLY A 73 -2.70 0.37 -3.17
CA GLY A 73 -1.57 -0.29 -2.47
C GLY A 73 -1.51 -1.81 -2.65
N ARG A 74 -2.32 -2.39 -3.55
CA ARG A 74 -2.32 -3.82 -3.87
C ARG A 74 -1.90 -4.04 -5.31
N LYS A 75 -1.24 -5.18 -5.57
CA LYS A 75 -0.95 -5.63 -6.94
C LYS A 75 -2.22 -5.97 -7.71
N VAL A 76 -2.20 -5.78 -9.02
CA VAL A 76 -3.29 -6.14 -9.95
C VAL A 76 -2.82 -7.25 -10.89
N GLN A 77 -3.69 -8.22 -11.17
CA GLN A 77 -3.44 -9.36 -12.08
C GLN A 77 -4.70 -9.88 -12.78
#